data_AF-A0A3E0MQ53-F1
#
_entry.id   AF-A0A3E0MQ53-F1
#
_cell.length_a   1.000
_cell.length_b   1.000
_cell.length_c   1.000
_cell.angle_alpha   90.00
_cell.angle_beta   90.00
_cell.angle_gamma   90.00
#
_symmetry.space_group_name_H-M   'P 1'
#
loop_
_entity.id
_entity.type
_entity.pdbx_description
1 polymer ?
#
loop_
_entity_poly.entity_id
_entity_poly.type
_entity_poly.pdbx_seq_one_letter_code
_entity_poly.pdbx_strand_id
1 'polypeptide(L)'
;MALIDNSKKIQKILYSSNETEQPIPSDMPLEGRQALAREWRNKELDKTDWIAAIPDHGSYDDYMTYRTNLRDWPSTDGFPDTKPTL
;
A
#
# COMPACT_ATOMS: atom_id res chain seq x y z
N MET A 1 3.14 -16.16 35.35
CA MET A 1 3.58 -14.84 34.86
C MET A 1 4.49 -15.07 33.66
N ALA A 2 3.96 -14.94 32.43
CA ALA A 2 4.73 -14.80 31.19
C ALA A 2 3.74 -14.58 30.01
N LEU A 3 3.37 -13.32 29.74
CA LEU A 3 2.46 -12.90 28.65
C LEU A 3 3.19 -12.03 27.60
N ILE A 4 4.46 -12.31 27.29
CA ILE A 4 5.28 -11.37 26.49
C ILE A 4 5.82 -11.96 25.17
N ASP A 5 5.58 -13.22 24.83
CA ASP A 5 6.19 -13.82 23.61
C ASP A 5 5.29 -13.83 22.35
N ASN A 6 4.01 -13.47 22.46
CA ASN A 6 3.12 -13.56 21.29
C ASN A 6 3.24 -12.36 20.33
N SER A 7 3.75 -11.20 20.77
CA SER A 7 3.80 -9.99 19.94
C SER A 7 4.78 -10.10 18.77
N LYS A 8 5.93 -10.77 18.96
CA LYS A 8 6.96 -10.92 17.92
C LYS A 8 6.56 -11.95 16.85
N LYS A 9 5.74 -12.94 17.21
CA LYS A 9 5.16 -13.91 16.27
C LYS A 9 4.07 -13.29 15.41
N ILE A 10 3.25 -12.41 15.99
CA ILE A 10 2.25 -11.62 15.27
C ILE A 10 2.95 -10.71 14.23
N GLN A 11 4.05 -10.05 14.61
CA GLN A 11 4.84 -9.24 13.66
C GLN A 11 5.44 -10.06 12.51
N LYS A 12 5.90 -11.30 12.79
CA LYS A 12 6.49 -12.19 11.77
C LYS A 12 5.46 -12.78 10.78
N ILE A 13 4.18 -12.85 11.17
CA ILE A 13 3.10 -13.35 10.31
C ILE A 13 2.50 -12.23 9.43
N LEU A 14 2.62 -10.96 9.84
CA LEU A 14 2.03 -9.83 9.12
C LEU A 14 2.81 -9.40 7.85
N TYR A 15 3.98 -9.98 7.58
CA TYR A 15 4.87 -9.50 6.52
C TYR A 15 5.67 -10.58 5.79
N SER A 16 5.16 -11.81 5.78
CA SER A 16 5.78 -12.92 5.05
C SER A 16 5.05 -13.17 3.74
N SER A 17 5.58 -12.59 2.67
CA SER A 17 5.60 -13.15 1.31
C SER A 17 4.26 -13.41 0.61
N ASN A 18 3.80 -12.38 -0.11
CA ASN A 18 3.20 -12.40 -1.45
C ASN A 18 2.23 -13.57 -1.78
N GLU A 19 0.90 -13.31 -1.80
CA GLU A 19 -0.03 -13.79 -2.87
C GLU A 19 -1.52 -13.43 -2.68
N THR A 20 -1.92 -12.70 -1.65
CA THR A 20 -3.27 -12.11 -1.62
C THR A 20 -3.15 -10.69 -1.12
N GLU A 21 -3.58 -9.71 -1.92
CA GLU A 21 -3.82 -8.37 -1.39
C GLU A 21 -4.96 -8.47 -0.37
N GLN A 22 -4.61 -8.76 0.89
CA GLN A 22 -5.57 -8.78 1.96
C GLN A 22 -6.22 -7.39 2.01
N PRO A 23 -7.55 -7.28 1.83
CA PRO A 23 -8.23 -5.99 1.97
C PRO A 23 -7.91 -5.44 3.36
N ILE A 24 -7.77 -4.12 3.46
CA ILE A 24 -7.48 -3.47 4.74
C ILE A 24 -8.58 -3.92 5.72
N PRO A 25 -8.24 -4.58 6.84
CA PRO A 25 -9.24 -5.18 7.72
C PRO A 25 -10.28 -4.14 8.15
N SER A 26 -11.55 -4.37 7.79
CA SER A 26 -12.65 -3.44 8.06
C SER A 26 -12.91 -3.22 9.55
N ASP A 27 -12.56 -4.22 10.37
CA ASP A 27 -12.78 -4.23 11.82
C ASP A 27 -11.71 -3.45 12.60
N MET A 28 -10.67 -2.95 11.92
CA MET A 28 -9.64 -2.10 12.52
C MET A 28 -10.13 -0.64 12.60
N PRO A 29 -9.74 0.12 13.65
CA PRO A 29 -10.03 1.56 13.72
C PRO A 29 -9.59 2.30 12.46
N LEU A 30 -10.35 3.34 12.07
CA LEU A 30 -10.10 4.12 10.85
C LEU A 30 -8.64 4.57 10.74
N GLU A 31 -8.04 5.06 11.82
CA GLU A 31 -6.63 5.48 11.84
C GLU A 31 -5.67 4.34 11.48
N GLY A 32 -5.92 3.12 11.96
CA GLY A 32 -5.13 1.93 11.62
C GLY A 32 -5.30 1.56 10.14
N ARG A 33 -6.51 1.65 9.61
CA ARG A 33 -6.77 1.43 8.17
C ARG A 33 -6.06 2.45 7.30
N GLN A 34 -6.08 3.73 7.69
CA GLN A 34 -5.37 4.80 6.99
C GLN A 34 -3.84 4.61 7.05
N ALA A 35 -3.29 4.13 8.17
CA ALA A 35 -1.87 3.84 8.27
C ALA A 35 -1.45 2.71 7.30
N LEU A 36 -2.20 1.61 7.27
CA LEU A 36 -1.97 0.50 6.34
C LEU A 36 -2.12 0.93 4.88
N ALA A 37 -3.12 1.75 4.56
CA ALA A 37 -3.32 2.31 3.23
C ALA A 37 -2.13 3.16 2.79
N ARG A 38 -1.63 4.04 3.66
CA ARG A 38 -0.44 4.87 3.38
C ARG A 38 0.81 4.02 3.16
N GLU A 39 0.95 2.92 3.90
CA GLU A 39 2.04 1.97 3.77
C GLU A 39 1.97 1.23 2.42
N TRP A 40 0.79 0.72 2.04
CA TRP A 40 0.57 0.12 0.73
C TRP A 40 0.88 1.12 -0.40
N ARG A 41 0.37 2.35 -0.31
CA ARG A 41 0.63 3.41 -1.28
C ARG A 41 2.13 3.71 -1.40
N ASN A 42 2.89 3.69 -0.30
CA ASN A 42 4.34 3.86 -0.35
C ASN A 42 5.03 2.70 -1.07
N LYS A 43 4.61 1.45 -0.83
CA LYS A 43 5.14 0.28 -1.55
C LYS A 43 4.85 0.34 -3.04
N GLU A 44 3.65 0.75 -3.43
CA GLU A 44 3.31 0.89 -4.85
C GLU A 44 4.11 2.02 -5.52
N LEU A 45 4.33 3.14 -4.84
CA LEU A 45 5.24 4.18 -5.32
C LEU A 45 6.68 3.69 -5.42
N ASP A 46 7.16 2.85 -4.50
CA ASP A 46 8.50 2.27 -4.57
C ASP A 46 8.64 1.30 -5.75
N LYS A 47 7.68 0.37 -5.88
CA LYS A 47 7.63 -0.62 -6.98
C LYS A 47 7.58 0.00 -8.38
N THR A 48 6.99 1.19 -8.50
CA THR A 48 6.80 1.88 -9.78
C THR A 48 7.81 3.01 -10.00
N ASP A 49 8.79 3.19 -9.12
CA ASP A 49 9.71 4.34 -9.21
C ASP A 49 10.62 4.29 -10.44
N TRP A 50 11.02 3.08 -10.84
CA TRP A 50 11.91 2.83 -11.97
C TRP A 50 11.45 3.46 -13.29
N ILE A 51 10.13 3.63 -13.49
CA ILE A 51 9.58 4.14 -14.75
C ILE A 51 10.00 5.58 -15.03
N ALA A 52 10.26 6.38 -13.98
CA ALA A 52 10.66 7.77 -14.12
C ALA A 52 12.03 7.93 -14.82
N ALA A 53 12.87 6.89 -14.77
CA ALA A 53 14.16 6.85 -15.43
C ALA A 53 14.10 6.36 -16.89
N ILE A 54 12.95 5.86 -17.36
CA ILE A 54 12.78 5.25 -18.69
C ILE A 54 11.63 5.95 -19.44
N PRO A 55 11.84 7.18 -19.93
CA PRO A 55 10.80 7.95 -20.62
C PRO A 55 10.32 7.32 -21.94
N ASP A 56 11.17 6.53 -22.60
CA ASP A 56 10.82 5.84 -23.86
C ASP A 56 10.08 4.51 -23.64
N HIS A 57 9.67 4.20 -22.41
CA HIS A 57 8.91 2.98 -22.11
C HIS A 57 7.47 3.09 -22.64
N GLY A 58 6.96 2.05 -23.30
CA GLY A 58 5.63 2.08 -23.93
C GLY A 58 4.45 2.35 -22.98
N SER A 59 4.63 2.11 -21.68
CA SER A 59 3.63 2.38 -20.64
C SER A 59 3.99 3.58 -19.74
N TYR A 60 4.96 4.41 -20.15
CA TYR A 60 5.43 5.53 -19.32
C TYR A 60 4.28 6.42 -18.84
N ASP A 61 3.41 6.85 -19.76
CA ASP A 61 2.28 7.73 -19.45
C ASP A 61 1.28 7.08 -18.48
N ASP A 62 0.98 5.79 -18.63
CA ASP A 62 0.04 5.06 -17.77
C ASP A 62 0.58 4.98 -16.34
N TYR A 63 1.85 4.59 -16.18
CA TYR A 63 2.51 4.52 -14.88
C TYR A 63 2.65 5.91 -14.23
N MET A 64 2.96 6.96 -15.00
CA MET A 64 3.05 8.32 -14.47
C MET A 64 1.68 8.84 -13.99
N THR A 65 0.62 8.50 -14.72
CA THR A 65 -0.77 8.79 -14.30
C THR A 65 -1.13 8.03 -13.02
N TYR A 66 -0.86 6.72 -12.97
CA TYR A 66 -1.09 5.91 -11.78
C TYR A 66 -0.32 6.42 -10.55
N ARG A 67 0.94 6.81 -10.73
CA ARG A 67 1.78 7.39 -9.68
C ARG A 67 1.27 8.74 -9.18
N THR A 68 0.63 9.53 -10.03
CA THR A 68 -0.06 10.76 -9.63
C THR A 68 -1.28 10.42 -8.79
N ASN A 69 -2.13 9.50 -9.27
CA ASN A 69 -3.31 9.04 -8.55
C ASN A 69 -2.96 8.48 -7.15
N LEU A 70 -1.88 7.71 -7.02
CA LEU A 70 -1.39 7.20 -5.74
C LEU A 70 -0.97 8.31 -4.76
N ARG A 71 -0.42 9.42 -5.24
CA ARG A 71 -0.01 10.55 -4.40
C ARG A 71 -1.20 11.38 -3.93
N ASP A 72 -2.19 11.54 -4.80
CA ASP A 72 -3.41 12.30 -4.51
C ASP A 72 -4.40 11.50 -3.66
N TRP A 73 -4.36 10.17 -3.75
CA TRP A 73 -5.29 9.25 -3.11
C TRP A 73 -5.59 9.55 -1.62
N PRO A 74 -4.62 9.84 -0.72
CA PRO A 74 -4.91 10.16 0.68
C PRO A 74 -5.79 11.39 0.91
N SER A 75 -5.97 12.23 -0.11
CA SER A 75 -6.83 13.43 -0.09
C SER A 75 -8.17 13.21 -0.79
N THR A 76 -8.44 12.00 -1.30
CA THR A 76 -9.68 11.66 -1.98
C THR A 76 -10.69 11.00 -1.04
N ASP A 77 -11.98 11.10 -1.36
CA ASP A 77 -13.06 10.45 -0.59
C ASP A 77 -12.97 8.91 -0.60
N GLY A 78 -12.20 8.34 -1.53
CA GLY A 78 -11.96 6.90 -1.63
C GLY A 78 -10.95 6.36 -0.61
N PHE A 79 -10.25 7.21 0.14
CA PHE A 79 -9.25 6.76 1.12
C PHE A 79 -9.88 6.41 2.47
N PRO A 80 -9.52 5.27 3.11
CA PRO A 80 -8.53 4.26 2.71
C PRO A 80 -9.09 3.08 1.91
N ASP A 81 -10.39 3.04 1.61
CA ASP A 81 -11.10 1.83 1.19
C ASP A 81 -10.93 1.47 -0.30
N THR A 82 -10.77 2.46 -1.18
CA THR A 82 -10.76 2.29 -2.65
C THR A 82 -9.39 2.62 -3.23
N LYS A 83 -8.58 1.60 -3.53
CA LYS A 83 -7.22 1.79 -4.05
C LYS A 83 -7.23 2.20 -5.53
N PRO A 84 -6.31 3.10 -5.97
CA PRO A 84 -6.04 3.30 -7.39
C PRO A 84 -5.51 2.01 -8.04
N THR A 85 -5.78 1.81 -9.33
CA THR A 85 -5.30 0.66 -10.11
C THR A 85 -4.65 1.11 -11.42
N LEU A 86 -3.70 0.32 -11.92
CA LEU A 86 -3.02 0.46 -13.21
C LEU A 86 -3.34 -0.76 -14.08
#